data_AF-A0A2N0B7R3-F1
#
_entry.id   AF-A0A2N0B7R3-F1
#
_cell.length_a   1.000
_cell.length_b   1.000
_cell.length_c   1.000
_cell.angle_alpha   90.00
_cell.angle_beta   90.00
_cell.angle_gamma   90.00
#
_symmetry.space_group_name_H-M   'P 1'
#
loop_
_entity.id
_entity.type
_entity.pdbx_description
1 polymer ?
#
loop_
_entity_poly.entity_id
_entity_poly.type
_entity_poly.pdbx_seq_one_letter_code
_entity_poly.pdbx_strand_id
1 'polypeptide(L)'
;MVFPATSEVTYSNLLSVVESFLKSRQRSYFRSIQKETIALNQFMNNGIPAQKVLDLLEKLIAIRKHPKFGKESFWISATENISGAYAYMHKIETVYAAIWPDAEKRKEEQNLKDPKLGWKGFLEFSKQLVSDLKNEITNLPITENFESKTIQIPKCSEKAELFIFKFFHESNSGWKIIKAEPNANNI
;
A
#
# COMPACT_ATOMS: atom_id res chain seq x y z
N MET A 1 12.75 -18.94 -2.26
CA MET A 1 13.18 -17.63 -1.71
C MET A 1 12.28 -17.32 -0.53
N VAL A 2 12.84 -17.25 0.67
CA VAL A 2 12.10 -16.98 1.90
C VAL A 2 12.00 -15.46 2.03
N PHE A 3 10.79 -14.91 1.85
CA PHE A 3 10.52 -13.55 2.29
C PHE A 3 10.61 -13.53 3.81
N PRO A 4 11.37 -12.61 4.45
CA PRO A 4 11.34 -12.52 5.90
C PRO A 4 9.92 -12.16 6.35
N ALA A 5 9.53 -12.67 7.52
CA ALA A 5 8.27 -12.36 8.18
C ALA A 5 8.02 -10.85 8.17
N THR A 6 6.76 -10.47 7.93
CA THR A 6 6.24 -9.10 7.97
C THR A 6 6.40 -8.50 9.37
N SER A 7 7.64 -8.19 9.74
CA SER A 7 7.95 -7.30 10.84
C SER A 7 7.56 -5.92 10.34
N GLU A 8 6.57 -5.30 10.99
CA GLU A 8 6.19 -3.93 10.68
C GLU A 8 7.44 -3.04 10.69
N VAL A 9 7.67 -2.31 9.59
CA VAL A 9 8.81 -1.40 9.49
C VAL A 9 8.47 -0.16 10.30
N THR A 10 9.20 0.05 11.40
CA THR A 10 9.03 1.15 12.33
C THR A 10 10.27 2.03 12.32
N TYR A 11 10.17 3.26 12.82
CA TYR A 11 11.33 4.15 12.94
C TYR A 11 12.45 3.58 13.81
N SER A 12 12.12 2.77 14.82
CA SER A 12 13.09 2.15 15.71
C SER A 12 13.91 1.04 15.04
N ASN A 13 13.37 0.35 14.02
CA ASN A 13 14.06 -0.71 13.28
C ASN A 13 14.56 -0.27 11.88
N LEU A 14 14.12 0.91 11.39
CA LEU A 14 14.31 1.35 10.02
C LEU A 14 15.77 1.32 9.54
N LEU A 15 16.71 1.76 10.38
CA LEU A 15 18.14 1.75 10.03
C LEU A 15 18.65 0.34 9.72
N SER A 16 18.35 -0.62 10.60
CA SER A 16 18.75 -2.02 10.44
C SER A 16 18.06 -2.68 9.25
N VAL A 17 16.79 -2.35 9.01
CA VAL A 17 16.03 -2.83 7.86
C VAL A 17 16.62 -2.30 6.54
N VAL A 18 16.98 -1.01 6.47
CA VAL A 18 17.61 -0.39 5.30
C VAL A 18 18.98 -1.00 5.02
N GLU A 19 19.81 -1.17 6.05
CA GLU A 19 21.13 -1.84 5.92
C GLU A 19 20.97 -3.25 5.36
N SER A 20 20.02 -4.04 5.89
CA SER A 20 19.72 -5.40 5.43
C SER A 20 19.16 -5.42 4.00
N PHE A 21 18.29 -4.46 3.67
CA PHE A 21 17.67 -4.30 2.35
C PHE A 21 18.72 -4.03 1.26
N LEU A 22 19.72 -3.19 1.52
CA LEU A 22 20.79 -2.88 0.56
C LEU A 22 21.81 -4.01 0.48
N LYS A 23 22.16 -4.61 1.62
CA LYS A 23 23.08 -5.76 1.68
C LYS A 23 22.55 -6.95 0.87
N SER A 24 21.25 -7.27 0.96
CA SER A 24 20.63 -8.33 0.15
C SER A 24 20.68 -8.07 -1.35
N ARG A 25 20.88 -6.82 -1.77
CA ARG A 25 21.04 -6.40 -3.17
C ARG A 25 22.50 -6.16 -3.57
N GLN A 26 23.45 -6.63 -2.75
CA GLN A 26 24.89 -6.46 -2.94
C GLN A 26 25.32 -4.99 -3.09
N ARG A 27 24.65 -4.07 -2.37
CA ARG A 27 24.99 -2.64 -2.37
C ARG A 27 25.60 -2.23 -1.05
N SER A 28 26.58 -1.32 -1.11
CA SER A 28 27.21 -0.74 0.06
C SER A 28 26.31 0.34 0.66
N TYR A 29 26.01 0.21 1.94
CA TYR A 29 25.32 1.27 2.67
C TYR A 29 26.35 2.29 3.17
N PHE A 30 26.29 3.49 2.60
CA PHE A 30 27.15 4.60 3.06
C PHE A 30 26.52 5.27 4.28
N ARG A 31 27.08 5.00 5.46
CA ARG A 31 26.56 5.51 6.72
C ARG A 31 27.28 6.80 7.13
N SER A 32 26.54 7.91 7.11
CA SER A 32 26.94 9.13 7.82
C SER A 32 25.99 9.29 9.01
N ILE A 33 26.44 8.90 10.22
CA ILE A 33 25.59 8.81 11.41
C ILE A 33 24.77 10.10 11.64
N GLN A 34 25.42 11.26 11.56
CA GLN A 34 24.75 12.55 11.76
C GLN A 34 23.67 12.82 10.69
N LYS A 35 23.98 12.59 9.41
CA LYS A 35 23.04 12.84 8.31
C LYS A 35 21.86 11.87 8.32
N GLU A 36 22.11 10.60 8.65
CA GLU A 36 21.05 9.59 8.77
C GLU A 36 20.12 9.91 9.94
N THR A 37 20.64 10.31 11.10
CA THR A 37 19.80 10.73 12.24
C THR A 37 18.96 11.96 11.92
N ILE A 38 19.54 12.97 11.25
CA ILE A 38 18.79 14.16 10.82
C ILE A 38 17.67 13.77 9.86
N ALA A 39 17.96 12.95 8.86
CA ALA A 39 16.97 12.52 7.88
C ALA A 39 15.85 11.66 8.51
N LEU A 40 16.19 10.76 9.44
CA LEU A 40 15.21 10.00 10.23
C LEU A 40 14.26 10.94 10.98
N ASN A 41 14.81 11.94 11.67
CA ASN A 41 14.00 12.93 12.37
C ASN A 41 13.12 13.73 11.43
N GLN A 42 13.61 14.08 10.23
CA GLN A 42 12.81 14.79 9.25
C GLN A 42 11.67 13.94 8.67
N PHE A 43 11.90 12.65 8.39
CA PHE A 43 10.83 11.73 8.02
C PHE A 43 9.76 11.63 9.12
N MET A 44 10.18 11.50 10.38
CA MET A 44 9.26 11.46 11.53
C MET A 44 8.46 12.76 11.70
N ASN A 45 9.14 13.91 11.69
CA ASN A 45 8.53 15.22 11.92
C ASN A 45 7.54 15.61 10.81
N ASN A 46 7.78 15.16 9.59
CA ASN A 46 6.88 15.38 8.46
C ASN A 46 5.74 14.35 8.38
N GLY A 47 5.62 13.44 9.36
CA GLY A 47 4.58 12.41 9.38
C GLY A 47 4.66 11.41 8.24
N ILE A 48 5.84 11.26 7.61
CA ILE A 48 6.04 10.31 6.53
C ILE A 48 6.12 8.90 7.17
N PRO A 49 5.59 7.83 6.57
CA PRO A 49 5.73 6.48 7.13
C PRO A 49 7.16 5.92 6.95
N ALA A 50 7.66 5.15 7.91
CA ALA A 50 8.98 4.50 7.80
C ALA A 50 9.10 3.59 6.57
N GLN A 51 8.01 2.90 6.21
CA GLN A 51 7.92 2.09 4.98
C GLN A 51 8.22 2.89 3.70
N LYS A 52 7.90 4.19 3.68
CA LYS A 52 8.14 5.06 2.53
C LYS A 52 9.62 5.19 2.19
N VAL A 53 10.50 5.13 3.20
CA VAL A 53 11.95 5.20 2.99
C VAL A 53 12.45 4.04 2.15
N LEU A 54 11.94 2.82 2.40
CA LEU A 54 12.28 1.65 1.59
C LEU A 54 11.75 1.76 0.16
N ASP A 55 10.52 2.28 -0.01
CA ASP A 55 9.94 2.54 -1.32
C ASP A 55 10.80 3.54 -2.12
N LEU A 56 11.25 4.63 -1.49
CA LEU A 56 12.13 5.61 -2.13
C LEU A 56 13.47 5.01 -2.55
N LEU A 57 14.08 4.18 -1.69
CA LEU A 57 15.33 3.48 -2.03
C LEU A 57 15.13 2.49 -3.18
N GLU A 58 14.01 1.75 -3.20
CA GLU A 58 13.68 0.85 -4.29
C GLU A 58 13.49 1.60 -5.61
N LYS A 59 12.74 2.70 -5.59
CA LYS A 59 12.55 3.60 -6.75
C LYS A 59 13.88 4.16 -7.23
N LEU A 60 14.75 4.62 -6.33
CA LEU A 60 16.09 5.13 -6.67
C LEU A 60 16.95 4.05 -7.35
N ILE A 61 16.97 2.83 -6.81
CA ILE A 61 17.68 1.69 -7.39
C ILE A 61 17.15 1.39 -8.81
N ALA A 62 15.84 1.43 -9.01
CA ALA A 62 15.21 1.20 -10.30
C ALA A 62 15.56 2.30 -11.32
N ILE A 63 15.50 3.57 -10.93
CA ILE A 63 15.90 4.71 -11.78
C ILE A 63 17.35 4.55 -12.24
N ARG A 64 18.26 4.17 -11.33
CA ARG A 64 19.68 3.95 -11.67
C ARG A 64 19.91 2.78 -12.63
N LYS A 65 19.02 1.79 -12.65
CA LYS A 65 19.07 0.69 -13.62
C LYS A 65 18.47 1.07 -14.97
N HIS A 66 17.73 2.18 -15.07
CA HIS A 66 17.10 2.59 -16.31
C HIS A 66 18.15 3.02 -17.35
N PRO A 67 18.13 2.52 -18.60
CA PRO A 67 19.17 2.78 -19.60
C PRO A 67 19.44 4.27 -19.90
N LYS A 68 18.40 5.10 -19.77
CA LYS A 68 18.45 6.55 -20.00
C LYS A 68 18.90 7.34 -18.77
N PHE A 69 18.33 7.04 -17.60
CA PHE A 69 18.54 7.84 -16.38
C PHE A 69 19.75 7.37 -15.57
N GLY A 70 20.10 6.09 -15.62
CA GLY A 70 21.27 5.54 -14.94
C GLY A 70 22.61 6.14 -15.38
N LYS A 71 22.65 6.80 -16.54
CA LYS A 71 23.85 7.48 -17.07
C LYS A 71 23.93 8.96 -16.68
N GLU A 72 22.90 9.53 -16.08
CA GLU A 72 22.95 10.95 -15.67
C GLU A 72 23.80 11.10 -14.40
N SER A 73 24.64 12.13 -14.38
CA SER A 73 25.55 12.42 -13.28
C SER A 73 24.84 12.50 -11.93
N PHE A 74 23.64 13.07 -11.91
CA PHE A 74 22.81 13.15 -10.73
C PHE A 74 22.53 11.77 -10.12
N TRP A 75 21.97 10.83 -10.88
CA TRP A 75 21.59 9.50 -10.38
C TRP A 75 22.80 8.63 -10.04
N ILE A 76 23.93 8.86 -10.70
CA ILE A 76 25.20 8.20 -10.36
C ILE A 76 25.71 8.68 -8.99
N SER A 77 25.61 9.98 -8.72
CA SER A 77 26.08 10.61 -7.47
C SER A 77 25.10 10.49 -6.30
N ALA A 78 23.83 10.17 -6.57
CA ALA A 78 22.81 10.05 -5.54
C ALA A 78 23.13 8.91 -4.57
N THR A 79 23.22 9.24 -3.29
CA THR A 79 23.56 8.29 -2.24
C THR A 79 22.38 7.38 -1.92
N GLU A 80 22.63 6.08 -1.84
CA GLU A 80 21.62 5.06 -1.50
C GLU A 80 21.58 4.81 0.01
N ASN A 81 21.07 5.80 0.74
CA ASN A 81 20.88 5.75 2.18
C ASN A 81 19.65 6.60 2.59
N ILE A 82 19.32 6.65 3.89
CA ILE A 82 18.10 7.33 4.37
C ILE A 82 18.20 8.83 4.09
N SER A 83 19.39 9.42 4.28
CA SER A 83 19.60 10.84 3.98
C SER A 83 19.44 11.20 2.51
N GLY A 84 19.94 10.37 1.60
CA GLY A 84 19.75 10.52 0.16
C GLY A 84 18.29 10.33 -0.26
N ALA A 85 17.61 9.33 0.32
CA ALA A 85 16.19 9.09 0.08
C ALA A 85 15.34 10.30 0.49
N TYR A 86 15.64 10.95 1.63
CA TYR A 86 14.96 12.17 2.04
C TYR A 86 15.29 13.35 1.12
N ALA A 87 16.58 13.63 0.91
CA ALA A 87 17.05 14.80 0.16
C ALA A 87 16.51 14.84 -1.27
N TYR A 88 16.34 13.67 -1.89
CA TYR A 88 15.88 13.55 -3.26
C TYR A 88 14.47 12.98 -3.39
N MET A 89 13.70 12.91 -2.31
CA MET A 89 12.37 12.29 -2.26
C MET A 89 11.48 12.73 -3.43
N HIS A 90 11.22 14.02 -3.57
CA HIS A 90 10.35 14.55 -4.63
C HIS A 90 10.86 14.22 -6.04
N LYS A 91 12.18 14.27 -6.24
CA LYS A 91 12.78 14.01 -7.55
C LYS A 91 12.74 12.52 -7.89
N ILE A 92 12.99 11.65 -6.91
CA ILE A 92 12.83 10.20 -7.05
C ILE A 92 11.39 9.87 -7.44
N GLU A 93 10.40 10.42 -6.72
CA GLU A 93 8.99 10.15 -7.00
C GLU A 93 8.57 10.65 -8.39
N THR A 94 8.93 11.88 -8.72
CA THR A 94 8.57 12.49 -10.02
C THR A 94 9.15 11.69 -11.18
N VAL A 95 10.44 11.35 -11.11
CA VAL A 95 11.10 10.61 -12.19
C VAL A 95 10.63 9.17 -12.25
N TYR A 96 10.41 8.51 -11.12
CA TYR A 96 9.87 7.15 -11.11
C TYR A 96 8.47 7.10 -11.73
N ALA A 97 7.57 8.02 -11.35
CA ALA A 97 6.22 8.10 -11.90
C ALA A 97 6.21 8.39 -13.41
N ALA A 98 7.16 9.20 -13.89
CA ALA A 98 7.31 9.48 -15.32
C ALA A 98 7.81 8.27 -16.13
N ILE A 99 8.65 7.42 -15.54
CA ILE A 99 9.20 6.23 -16.23
C ILE A 99 8.25 5.04 -16.13
N TRP A 100 7.59 4.85 -14.98
CA TRP A 100 6.69 3.74 -14.69
C TRP A 100 5.29 4.22 -14.27
N PRO A 101 4.55 4.90 -15.17
CA PRO A 101 3.22 5.44 -14.84
C PRO A 101 2.23 4.34 -14.41
N ASP A 102 2.37 3.13 -14.95
CA ASP A 102 1.50 2.00 -14.59
C ASP A 102 1.80 1.41 -13.21
N ALA A 103 3.01 1.60 -12.67
CA ALA A 103 3.33 1.16 -11.31
C ALA A 103 2.63 2.03 -10.26
N GLU A 104 2.52 3.33 -10.52
CA GLU A 104 1.78 4.27 -9.67
C GLU A 104 0.26 4.02 -9.77
N LYS A 105 -0.27 3.78 -10.99
CA LYS A 105 -1.68 3.37 -11.18
C LYS A 105 -2.02 2.09 -10.44
N ARG A 106 -1.14 1.08 -10.46
CA ARG A 106 -1.35 -0.18 -9.71
C ARG A 106 -1.32 0.02 -8.20
N LYS A 107 -0.50 0.95 -7.67
CA LYS A 107 -0.51 1.31 -6.25
C LYS A 107 -1.79 2.05 -5.86
N GLU A 108 -2.25 2.98 -6.68
CA GLU A 108 -3.54 3.65 -6.49
C GLU A 108 -4.70 2.66 -6.55
N GLU A 109 -4.72 1.75 -7.52
CA GLU A 109 -5.70 0.68 -7.63
C GLU A 109 -5.64 -0.31 -6.45
N GLN A 110 -4.45 -0.65 -5.95
CA GLN A 110 -4.30 -1.48 -4.74
C GLN A 110 -4.80 -0.76 -3.49
N ASN A 111 -4.52 0.53 -3.34
CA ASN A 111 -5.04 1.35 -2.25
C ASN A 111 -6.56 1.48 -2.33
N LEU A 112 -7.12 1.63 -3.54
CA LEU A 112 -8.57 1.69 -3.75
C LEU A 112 -9.27 0.35 -3.50
N LYS A 113 -8.56 -0.77 -3.62
CA LYS A 113 -9.06 -2.11 -3.26
C LYS A 113 -8.75 -2.48 -1.80
N ASP A 114 -8.26 -1.56 -0.97
CA ASP A 114 -7.95 -1.84 0.43
C ASP A 114 -9.24 -2.19 1.20
N PRO A 115 -9.34 -3.39 1.78
CA PRO A 115 -10.49 -3.81 2.58
C PRO A 115 -10.80 -2.90 3.76
N LYS A 116 -9.82 -2.13 4.24
CA LYS A 116 -10.03 -1.12 5.31
C LYS A 116 -10.90 0.05 4.86
N LEU A 117 -11.01 0.31 3.55
CA LEU A 117 -11.89 1.34 2.99
C LEU A 117 -13.37 0.97 3.00
N GLY A 118 -13.73 -0.18 3.59
CA GLY A 118 -15.12 -0.59 3.74
C GLY A 118 -15.76 -0.95 2.41
N TRP A 119 -17.05 -0.68 2.27
CA TRP A 119 -17.83 -1.02 1.08
C TRP A 119 -17.31 -0.34 -0.17
N LYS A 120 -16.76 0.88 -0.06
CA LYS A 120 -16.11 1.57 -1.18
C LYS A 120 -14.92 0.78 -1.74
N GLY A 121 -14.09 0.22 -0.85
CA GLY A 121 -12.96 -0.62 -1.26
C GLY A 121 -13.42 -1.92 -1.93
N PHE A 122 -14.51 -2.50 -1.42
CA PHE A 122 -15.13 -3.68 -2.01
C PHE A 122 -15.75 -3.41 -3.39
N LEU A 123 -16.38 -2.25 -3.60
CA LEU A 123 -16.93 -1.87 -4.91
C LEU A 123 -15.84 -1.74 -5.97
N GLU A 124 -14.69 -1.14 -5.63
CA GLU A 124 -13.54 -1.08 -6.54
C GLU A 124 -12.95 -2.46 -6.83
N PHE A 125 -12.89 -3.35 -5.83
CA PHE A 125 -12.54 -4.75 -6.03
C PHE A 125 -13.54 -5.46 -6.94
N SER A 126 -14.84 -5.18 -6.79
CA SER A 126 -15.92 -5.84 -7.53
C SER A 126 -15.89 -5.55 -9.04
N LYS A 127 -15.21 -4.48 -9.49
CA LYS A 127 -15.08 -4.13 -10.91
C LYS A 127 -14.37 -5.21 -11.74
N GLN A 128 -13.58 -6.09 -11.11
CA GLN A 128 -12.91 -7.22 -11.76
C GLN A 128 -13.77 -8.49 -11.83
N LEU A 129 -14.97 -8.49 -11.22
CA LEU A 129 -15.89 -9.63 -11.22
C LEU A 129 -16.70 -9.70 -12.52
N VAL A 130 -17.31 -10.86 -12.77
CA VAL A 130 -18.22 -11.10 -13.90
C VAL A 130 -19.41 -10.14 -13.84
N SER A 131 -19.87 -9.67 -15.00
CA SER A 131 -20.90 -8.62 -15.16
C SER A 131 -22.13 -8.80 -14.27
N ASP A 132 -22.69 -10.01 -14.19
CA ASP A 132 -23.92 -10.26 -13.43
C ASP A 132 -23.71 -10.09 -11.92
N LEU A 133 -22.59 -10.61 -11.41
CA LEU A 133 -22.22 -10.49 -10.00
C LEU A 133 -21.85 -9.06 -9.62
N LYS A 134 -21.17 -8.36 -10.53
CA LYS A 134 -20.85 -6.94 -10.38
C LYS A 134 -22.13 -6.09 -10.30
N ASN A 135 -23.09 -6.34 -11.19
CA ASN A 135 -24.36 -5.62 -11.21
C ASN A 135 -25.19 -5.88 -9.94
N GLU A 136 -25.20 -7.12 -9.45
CA GLU A 136 -25.82 -7.44 -8.18
C GLU A 136 -25.18 -6.65 -7.03
N ILE A 137 -23.85 -6.78 -6.85
CA ILE A 137 -23.10 -6.15 -5.75
C ILE A 137 -23.24 -4.62 -5.77
N THR A 138 -23.17 -4.00 -6.94
CA THR A 138 -23.23 -2.53 -7.09
C THR A 138 -24.60 -1.98 -6.70
N ASN A 139 -25.66 -2.77 -6.87
CA ASN A 139 -27.04 -2.36 -6.58
C ASN A 139 -27.55 -2.84 -5.21
N LEU A 140 -26.71 -3.44 -4.36
CA LEU A 140 -27.11 -3.85 -3.03
C LEU A 140 -27.37 -2.63 -2.13
N PRO A 141 -28.57 -2.50 -1.53
CA PRO A 141 -28.84 -1.45 -0.56
C PRO A 141 -28.17 -1.81 0.78
N ILE A 142 -26.91 -1.39 0.92
CA ILE A 142 -26.11 -1.60 2.13
C ILE A 142 -26.17 -0.40 3.06
N THR A 143 -25.95 -0.65 4.35
CA THR A 143 -25.76 0.39 5.36
C THR A 143 -24.38 0.23 5.97
N GLU A 144 -23.55 1.28 5.89
CA GLU A 144 -22.19 1.27 6.41
C GLU A 144 -22.08 2.21 7.62
N ASN A 145 -21.50 1.71 8.72
CA ASN A 145 -21.23 2.48 9.93
C ASN A 145 -19.73 2.42 10.25
N PHE A 146 -19.04 3.54 10.02
CA PHE A 146 -17.59 3.66 10.20
C PHE A 146 -17.14 3.63 11.67
N GLU A 147 -17.95 4.17 12.59
CA GLU A 147 -17.61 4.22 14.02
C GLU A 147 -17.55 2.81 14.63
N SER A 148 -18.54 1.98 14.30
CA SER A 148 -18.62 0.60 14.76
C SER A 148 -17.92 -0.41 13.83
N LYS A 149 -17.36 0.07 12.70
CA LYS A 149 -16.83 -0.75 11.60
C LYS A 149 -17.78 -1.89 11.22
N THR A 150 -19.05 -1.55 11.00
CA THR A 150 -20.06 -2.53 10.60
C THR A 150 -20.64 -2.22 9.22
N ILE A 151 -20.87 -3.28 8.43
CA ILE A 151 -21.57 -3.19 7.15
C ILE A 151 -22.76 -4.12 7.23
N GLN A 152 -23.96 -3.56 7.12
CA GLN A 152 -25.20 -4.31 7.04
C GLN A 152 -25.52 -4.59 5.57
N ILE A 153 -25.63 -5.87 5.22
CA ILE A 153 -25.96 -6.33 3.88
C ILE A 153 -27.36 -6.97 3.85
N PRO A 154 -28.18 -6.70 2.82
CA PRO A 154 -29.46 -7.36 2.62
C PRO A 154 -29.24 -8.78 2.07
N LYS A 155 -30.33 -9.55 1.94
CA LYS A 155 -30.28 -10.87 1.29
C LYS A 155 -29.80 -10.72 -0.16
N CYS A 156 -28.74 -11.43 -0.50
CA CYS A 156 -28.15 -11.48 -1.84
C CYS A 156 -27.89 -12.93 -2.26
N SER A 157 -27.38 -13.15 -3.47
CA SER A 157 -26.99 -14.45 -3.95
C SER A 157 -25.84 -15.04 -3.11
N GLU A 158 -25.80 -16.37 -2.98
CA GLU A 158 -24.73 -17.07 -2.26
C GLU A 158 -23.35 -16.71 -2.83
N LYS A 159 -23.26 -16.46 -4.15
CA LYS A 159 -22.03 -16.03 -4.80
C LYS A 159 -21.62 -14.64 -4.35
N ALA A 160 -22.53 -13.66 -4.31
CA ALA A 160 -22.24 -12.31 -3.83
C ALA A 160 -21.81 -12.34 -2.37
N GLU A 161 -22.51 -13.11 -1.55
CA GLU A 161 -22.21 -13.30 -0.14
C GLU A 161 -20.80 -13.88 0.07
N LEU A 162 -20.45 -14.96 -0.63
CA LEU A 162 -19.11 -15.55 -0.55
C LEU A 162 -18.01 -14.54 -0.90
N PHE A 163 -18.21 -13.71 -1.93
CA PHE A 163 -17.22 -12.70 -2.32
C PHE A 163 -17.10 -11.57 -1.30
N ILE A 164 -18.21 -11.11 -0.73
CA ILE A 164 -18.23 -10.11 0.35
C ILE A 164 -17.48 -10.65 1.57
N PHE A 165 -17.83 -11.85 2.03
CA PHE A 165 -17.17 -12.48 3.17
C PHE A 165 -15.69 -12.70 2.92
N LYS A 166 -15.32 -13.21 1.74
CA LYS A 166 -13.92 -13.42 1.37
C LYS A 166 -13.12 -12.12 1.46
N PHE A 167 -13.63 -11.05 0.87
CA PHE A 167 -12.93 -9.76 0.84
C PHE A 167 -12.73 -9.16 2.24
N PHE A 168 -13.76 -9.15 3.09
CA PHE A 168 -13.67 -8.52 4.41
C PHE A 168 -13.08 -9.42 5.50
N HIS A 169 -13.35 -10.72 5.47
CA HIS A 169 -12.93 -11.66 6.52
C HIS A 169 -11.52 -12.22 6.28
N GLU A 170 -11.20 -12.68 5.06
CA GLU A 170 -9.86 -13.23 4.79
C GLU A 170 -8.78 -12.15 4.80
N SER A 171 -9.14 -10.91 4.46
CA SER A 171 -8.18 -9.80 4.41
C SER A 171 -7.99 -9.08 5.74
N ASN A 172 -8.55 -9.59 6.84
CA ASN A 172 -8.50 -8.99 8.18
C ASN A 172 -8.84 -7.48 8.18
N SER A 173 -9.90 -7.12 7.47
CA SER A 173 -10.29 -5.73 7.19
C SER A 173 -10.70 -4.94 8.45
N GLY A 174 -11.05 -5.65 9.52
CA GLY A 174 -11.63 -5.08 10.74
C GLY A 174 -13.10 -4.69 10.61
N TRP A 175 -13.74 -4.95 9.45
CA TRP A 175 -15.16 -4.73 9.23
C TRP A 175 -15.98 -5.96 9.63
N LYS A 176 -17.06 -5.75 10.37
CA LYS A 176 -18.02 -6.79 10.74
C LYS A 176 -19.23 -6.74 9.81
N ILE A 177 -19.47 -7.84 9.09
CA ILE A 177 -20.62 -7.97 8.18
C ILE A 177 -21.83 -8.45 8.97
N ILE A 178 -22.91 -7.66 8.97
CA ILE A 178 -24.19 -7.99 9.61
C ILE A 178 -25.18 -8.31 8.49
N LYS A 179 -25.76 -9.51 8.51
CA LYS A 179 -26.82 -9.87 7.56
C LYS A 179 -28.13 -9.29 8.09
N ALA A 180 -28.90 -8.64 7.23
CA ALA A 180 -30.28 -8.29 7.57
C ALA A 180 -31.08 -9.60 7.73
N GLU A 181 -31.61 -9.84 8.93
CA GLU A 181 -32.59 -10.91 9.14
C GLU A 181 -33.86 -10.60 8.34
N PRO A 182 -34.56 -11.61 7.81
CA PRO A 182 -35.89 -11.40 7.28
C PRO A 182 -36.76 -10.87 8.41
N ASN A 183 -37.33 -9.68 8.23
CA ASN A 183 -38.29 -9.07 9.15
C ASN A 183 -39.25 -10.15 9.69
N ALA A 184 -39.13 -10.48 10.98
CA ALA A 184 -40.17 -11.19 11.74
C ALA A 184 -41.33 -10.24 12.09
N ASN A 185 -41.71 -9.39 11.15
CA ASN A 185 -42.88 -8.51 11.21
C ASN A 185 -43.67 -8.71 9.93
N ASN A 186 -44.43 -9.80 9.88
CA ASN A 186 -45.63 -9.93 9.06
C ASN A 186 -46.56 -10.97 9.69
N ILE A 187 -47.51 -10.44 10.46
CA ILE A 187 -48.85 -10.96 10.83
C ILE A 187 -48.88 -12.20 11.73
#